data_AF-T0Q2J9-F1
#
_entry.id   AF-T0Q2J9-F1
#
_cell.length_a   1.000
_cell.length_b   1.000
_cell.length_c   1.000
_cell.angle_alpha   90.00
_cell.angle_beta   90.00
_cell.angle_gamma   90.00
#
_symmetry.space_group_name_H-M   'P 1'
#
loop_
_entity.id
_entity.type
_entity.pdbx_description
1 polymer ?
#
loop_
_entity_poly.entity_id
_entity_poly.type
_entity_poly.pdbx_seq_one_letter_code
_entity_poly.pdbx_strand_id
1 'polypeptide(L)'
;MNPLLFLYLNLVRGPQIAAERQRKEAEAAQAAGPVPAPAPVKPKEVVLASCKKCDKQVDEAELRANFDSLCVACASDPMSMLSPVFIFQILLILFALAVFVYRSL
;
A
#
# COMPACT_ATOMS: atom_id res chain seq x y z
N MET A 1 -16.23 7.02 15.25
CA MET A 1 -14.90 6.53 15.69
C MET A 1 -14.00 7.75 15.88
N ASN A 2 -13.29 7.86 17.00
CA ASN A 2 -12.51 9.06 17.32
C ASN A 2 -11.15 9.02 16.60
N PRO A 3 -10.89 9.90 15.61
CA PRO A 3 -9.70 9.86 14.76
C PRO A 3 -8.40 10.09 15.54
N LEU A 4 -8.46 10.82 16.67
CA LEU A 4 -7.29 11.08 17.53
C LEU A 4 -6.78 9.80 18.19
N LEU A 5 -7.69 8.88 18.55
CA LEU A 5 -7.34 7.62 19.17
C LEU A 5 -6.61 6.69 18.17
N PHE A 6 -7.02 6.72 16.91
CA PHE A 6 -6.37 5.96 15.83
C PHE A 6 -4.95 6.45 15.56
N LEU A 7 -4.74 7.77 15.54
CA LEU A 7 -3.42 8.37 15.39
C LEU A 7 -2.51 8.02 16.57
N TYR A 8 -3.01 8.12 17.80
CA TYR A 8 -2.23 7.78 18.99
C TYR A 8 -1.77 6.32 19.02
N LEU A 9 -2.67 5.39 18.67
CA LEU A 9 -2.34 3.96 18.66
C LEU A 9 -1.30 3.62 17.58
N ASN A 10 -1.36 4.24 16.40
CA ASN A 10 -0.42 3.96 15.31
C ASN A 10 0.92 4.70 15.46
N LEU A 11 0.91 5.98 15.82
CA LEU A 11 2.11 6.83 15.81
C LEU A 11 2.87 6.81 17.14
N VAL A 12 2.19 6.54 18.26
CA VAL A 12 2.80 6.60 19.59
C VAL A 12 2.91 5.20 20.18
N ARG A 13 1.79 4.49 20.29
CA ARG A 13 1.78 3.19 20.98
C ARG A 13 2.42 2.07 20.16
N GLY A 14 2.17 2.03 18.85
CA GLY A 14 2.77 1.09 17.91
C GLY A 14 4.31 1.08 17.96
N PRO A 15 4.99 2.21 17.73
CA PRO A 15 6.45 2.24 17.73
C PRO A 15 7.07 1.98 19.10
N GLN A 16 6.41 2.36 20.21
CA GLN A 16 6.89 2.03 21.55
C GLN A 16 6.89 0.51 21.81
N ILE A 17 5.84 -0.19 21.37
CA ILE A 17 5.77 -1.66 21.50
C ILE A 17 6.84 -2.34 20.62
N ALA A 18 7.09 -1.82 19.43
CA ALA A 18 8.15 -2.33 18.55
C ALA A 18 9.55 -2.12 19.14
N ALA A 19 9.83 -0.93 19.68
CA ALA A 19 11.09 -0.60 20.34
C ALA A 19 11.32 -1.45 21.60
N GLU A 20 10.28 -1.72 22.39
CA GLU A 20 10.39 -2.56 23.58
C GLU A 20 10.67 -4.04 23.23
N ARG A 21 10.09 -4.56 22.13
CA ARG A 21 10.45 -5.90 21.62
C ARG A 21 11.88 -5.96 21.13
N GLN A 22 12.33 -4.97 20.37
CA GLN A 22 13.71 -4.92 19.88
C GLN A 22 14.73 -4.86 21.03
N ARG A 23 14.41 -4.13 22.12
CA ARG A 23 15.25 -4.11 23.32
C ARG A 23 15.32 -5.48 24.00
N LYS A 24 14.18 -6.15 24.17
CA LYS A 24 14.13 -7.51 24.75
C LYS A 24 14.85 -8.54 23.88
N GLU A 25 14.76 -8.44 22.55
CA GLU A 25 15.50 -9.29 21.62
C GLU A 25 17.02 -9.01 21.66
N ALA A 26 17.43 -7.75 21.78
CA ALA A 26 18.84 -7.38 21.90
C ALA A 26 19.45 -7.80 23.26
N GLU A 27 18.68 -7.75 24.34
CA GLU A 27 19.09 -8.25 25.67
C GLU A 27 19.18 -9.78 25.68
N ALA A 28 18.25 -10.49 25.04
CA ALA A 28 18.32 -11.94 24.86
C ALA A 28 19.52 -12.36 24.00
N ALA A 29 19.86 -11.58 22.97
CA ALA A 29 21.03 -11.81 22.12
C ALA A 29 22.36 -11.54 22.84
N GLN A 30 22.39 -10.67 23.85
CA GLN A 30 23.58 -10.40 24.67
C GLN A 30 23.76 -11.42 25.81
N ALA A 31 22.67 -11.98 26.34
CA ALA A 31 22.71 -13.02 27.37
C ALA A 31 23.10 -14.40 26.83
N ALA A 32 22.86 -14.66 25.54
CA ALA A 32 23.37 -15.82 24.83
C ALA A 32 24.78 -15.52 24.29
N GLY A 33 25.84 -15.93 25.01
CA GLY A 33 27.21 -15.93 24.50
C GLY A 33 27.35 -16.65 23.13
N PRO A 34 28.53 -16.59 22.46
CA PRO A 34 28.67 -16.74 21.02
C PRO A 34 28.01 -18.02 20.50
N VAL A 35 26.86 -17.87 19.86
CA VAL A 35 26.07 -18.97 19.30
C VAL A 35 26.75 -19.41 17.98
N PRO A 36 26.92 -20.72 17.75
CA PRO A 36 27.60 -21.26 16.58
C PRO A 36 26.81 -20.97 15.30
N ALA A 37 27.58 -20.82 14.20
CA ALA A 37 27.24 -20.83 12.77
C ALA A 37 25.81 -20.41 12.33
N PRO A 38 25.68 -19.45 11.39
CA PRO A 38 24.37 -19.09 10.87
C PRO A 38 23.73 -20.31 10.21
N ALA A 39 22.57 -20.73 10.75
CA ALA A 39 21.70 -21.70 10.11
C ALA A 39 21.42 -21.25 8.66
N PRO A 40 21.29 -22.18 7.70
CA PRO A 40 21.06 -21.82 6.31
C PRO A 40 19.78 -20.98 6.25
N VAL A 41 19.93 -19.75 5.75
CA VAL A 41 18.84 -18.83 5.47
C VAL A 41 17.86 -19.60 4.60
N LYS A 42 16.73 -20.03 5.19
CA LYS A 42 15.63 -20.61 4.43
C LYS A 42 15.36 -19.63 3.28
N PRO A 43 15.28 -20.10 2.02
CA PRO A 43 14.97 -19.22 0.91
C PRO A 43 13.67 -18.51 1.27
N LYS A 44 13.75 -17.18 1.32
CA LYS A 44 12.62 -16.30 1.60
C LYS A 44 11.54 -16.71 0.60
N GLU A 45 10.51 -17.41 1.07
CA GLU A 45 9.45 -17.93 0.23
C GLU A 45 8.82 -16.71 -0.41
N VAL A 46 9.11 -16.51 -1.69
CA VAL A 46 8.60 -15.38 -2.45
C VAL A 46 7.12 -15.68 -2.61
N VAL A 47 6.30 -15.03 -1.77
CA VAL A 47 4.85 -15.13 -1.89
C VAL A 47 4.49 -14.38 -3.16
N LEU A 48 4.33 -15.15 -4.24
CA LEU A 48 3.88 -14.65 -5.53
C LEU A 48 2.37 -14.44 -5.44
N ALA A 49 1.95 -13.19 -5.60
CA ALA A 49 0.54 -12.82 -5.67
C ALA A 49 0.12 -12.61 -7.13
N SER A 50 -1.14 -12.86 -7.44
CA SER A 50 -1.68 -12.64 -8.78
C SER A 50 -2.14 -11.19 -8.96
N CYS A 51 -1.73 -10.54 -10.05
CA CYS A 51 -2.28 -9.25 -10.45
C CYS A 51 -3.73 -9.41 -10.91
N LYS A 52 -4.65 -8.63 -10.33
CA LYS A 52 -6.10 -8.71 -10.60
C LYS A 52 -6.51 -8.42 -12.05
N LYS A 53 -5.65 -7.74 -12.83
CA LYS A 53 -5.98 -7.29 -14.19
C LYS A 53 -5.45 -8.21 -15.29
N CYS A 54 -4.30 -8.85 -15.06
CA CYS A 54 -3.63 -9.67 -16.09
C CYS A 54 -3.30 -11.08 -15.62
N ASP A 55 -3.69 -11.44 -14.39
CA ASP A 55 -3.46 -12.72 -13.72
C ASP A 55 -1.99 -13.19 -13.71
N LYS A 56 -1.06 -12.25 -13.91
CA LYS A 56 0.37 -12.53 -13.81
C LYS A 56 0.76 -12.68 -12.34
N GLN A 57 1.57 -13.69 -12.07
CA GLN A 57 2.23 -13.86 -10.79
C GLN A 57 3.35 -12.82 -10.67
N VAL A 58 3.26 -12.00 -9.63
CA VAL A 58 4.19 -10.92 -9.32
C VAL A 58 4.44 -10.89 -7.82
N ASP A 59 5.55 -10.30 -7.40
CA ASP A 59 5.91 -10.26 -5.99
C ASP A 59 4.87 -9.47 -5.17
N GLU A 60 4.50 -9.96 -3.98
CA GLU A 60 3.61 -9.21 -3.08
C GLU A 60 4.15 -7.81 -2.75
N ALA A 61 5.47 -7.65 -2.72
CA ALA A 61 6.10 -6.35 -2.54
C ALA A 61 5.79 -5.38 -3.69
N GLU A 62 5.69 -5.89 -4.92
CA GLU A 62 5.30 -5.13 -6.10
C GLU A 62 3.82 -4.75 -6.04
N LEU A 63 2.94 -5.67 -5.60
CA LEU A 63 1.51 -5.37 -5.42
C LEU A 63 1.29 -4.29 -4.37
N ARG A 64 1.98 -4.37 -3.22
CA ARG A 64 1.85 -3.36 -2.15
C ARG A 64 2.27 -1.96 -2.60
N ALA A 65 3.26 -1.89 -3.49
CA ALA A 65 3.66 -0.62 -4.08
C ALA A 65 2.63 -0.07 -5.08
N ASN A 66 1.77 -0.93 -5.65
CA ASN A 66 0.85 -0.61 -6.74
C ASN A 66 -0.61 -0.95 -6.38
N PHE A 67 -1.14 -0.23 -5.38
CA PHE A 67 -2.55 -0.29 -4.94
C PHE A 67 -3.02 -1.68 -4.48
N ASP A 68 -2.12 -2.50 -3.91
CA ASP A 68 -2.38 -3.83 -3.36
C ASP A 68 -3.05 -4.82 -4.34
N SER A 69 -3.08 -4.52 -5.65
CA SER A 69 -3.92 -5.27 -6.60
C SER A 69 -3.43 -5.28 -8.04
N LEU A 70 -2.53 -4.38 -8.42
CA LEU A 70 -2.07 -4.22 -9.80
C LEU A 70 -0.56 -4.50 -9.91
N CYS A 71 -0.18 -5.08 -11.04
CA CYS A 71 1.21 -5.18 -11.46
C CYS A 71 1.75 -3.80 -11.88
N VAL A 72 3.06 -3.57 -11.87
CA VAL A 72 3.66 -2.27 -12.31
C VAL A 72 3.19 -1.89 -13.70
N ALA A 73 3.21 -2.84 -14.65
CA ALA A 73 2.76 -2.59 -16.03
C ALA A 73 1.26 -2.21 -16.10
N CYS A 74 0.46 -2.76 -15.18
CA CYS A 74 -0.97 -2.56 -15.12
C CYS A 74 -1.35 -1.24 -14.43
N ALA A 75 -0.53 -0.82 -13.46
CA ALA A 75 -0.63 0.45 -12.77
C ALA A 75 -0.14 1.62 -13.63
N SER A 76 0.83 1.37 -14.53
CA SER A 76 1.33 2.36 -15.48
C SER A 76 0.39 2.64 -16.66
N ASP A 77 -0.73 1.92 -16.79
CA ASP A 77 -1.75 2.17 -17.80
C ASP A 77 -2.86 3.11 -17.27
N PRO A 78 -2.76 4.44 -17.52
CA PRO A 78 -3.76 5.40 -17.03
C PRO A 78 -5.14 5.22 -17.69
N MET A 79 -5.22 4.50 -18.82
CA MET A 79 -6.50 4.20 -19.48
C MET A 79 -7.45 3.37 -18.60
N SER A 80 -6.94 2.65 -17.59
CA SER A 80 -7.79 1.86 -16.71
C SER A 80 -8.43 2.64 -15.56
N MET A 81 -7.96 3.86 -15.29
CA MET A 81 -8.49 4.71 -14.21
C MET A 81 -9.64 5.60 -14.65
N LEU A 82 -9.88 5.74 -15.96
CA LEU A 82 -11.08 6.40 -16.48
C LEU A 82 -12.25 5.42 -16.43
N SER A 83 -12.88 5.33 -15.25
CA SER A 83 -14.17 4.65 -15.15
C SER A 83 -15.19 5.34 -16.06
N PRO A 84 -16.15 4.62 -16.66
CA PRO A 84 -17.21 5.22 -17.47
C PRO A 84 -17.94 6.35 -16.71
N VAL A 85 -18.10 6.19 -15.40
CA VAL A 85 -18.69 7.20 -14.50
C VAL A 85 -17.89 8.49 -14.49
N PHE A 86 -16.57 8.41 -14.44
CA PHE A 86 -15.70 9.58 -14.45
C PHE A 86 -15.83 10.40 -15.75
N ILE A 87 -15.99 9.72 -16.89
CA ILE A 87 -16.23 10.36 -18.19
C ILE A 87 -17.58 11.08 -18.19
N PHE A 88 -18.66 10.43 -17.74
CA PHE A 88 -19.97 11.07 -17.61
C PHE A 88 -19.92 12.30 -16.71
N GLN A 89 -19.17 12.23 -15.60
CA GLN A 89 -19.03 13.34 -14.66
C GLN A 89 -18.32 14.53 -15.28
N ILE A 90 -17.24 14.32 -16.05
CA ILE A 90 -16.57 15.40 -16.79
C ILE A 90 -17.52 16.03 -17.81
N LEU A 91 -18.27 15.22 -18.57
CA LEU A 91 -19.22 15.74 -19.56
C LEU A 91 -20.32 16.60 -18.92
N LEU A 92 -20.85 16.19 -17.76
CA LEU A 92 -21.84 16.98 -17.03
C LEU A 92 -21.25 18.29 -16.52
N ILE A 93 -20.01 18.30 -16.03
CA ILE A 93 -19.33 19.53 -15.60
C ILE A 93 -19.15 20.47 -16.79
N LEU A 94 -18.69 19.96 -17.95
CA LEU A 94 -18.55 20.75 -19.16
C LEU A 94 -19.88 21.33 -19.65
N PHE A 95 -20.95 20.53 -19.60
CA PHE A 95 -22.29 20.99 -19.95
C PHE A 95 -22.79 22.08 -19.01
N ALA A 96 -22.61 21.90 -17.70
CA ALA A 96 -22.98 22.90 -16.70
C ALA A 96 -22.21 24.21 -16.89
N LEU A 97 -20.91 24.14 -17.18
CA LEU A 97 -20.08 25.30 -17.49
C LEU A 97 -20.53 25.99 -18.78
N ALA A 98 -20.83 25.23 -19.84
CA ALA A 98 -21.32 25.78 -21.09
C ALA A 98 -22.66 26.53 -20.91
N VAL A 99 -23.59 25.94 -20.16
CA VAL A 99 -24.87 26.59 -19.81
C VAL A 99 -24.65 27.84 -18.97
N PHE A 100 -23.73 27.78 -17.98
CA PHE A 100 -23.40 28.93 -17.15
C PHE A 100 -22.84 30.08 -17.99
N VAL A 101 -21.87 29.81 -18.87
CA VAL A 101 -21.28 30.81 -19.76
C VAL A 101 -22.33 31.38 -20.69
N TYR A 102 -23.12 30.54 -21.36
CA TYR A 102 -24.19 30.98 -22.27
C TYR A 102 -25.21 31.89 -21.60
N ARG A 103 -25.51 31.65 -20.32
CA ARG A 103 -26.50 32.42 -19.56
C ARG A 103 -25.91 33.66 -18.89
N SER A 104 -24.58 33.75 -18.82
CA SER A 104 -23.83 34.88 -18.26
C SER A 104 -23.33 35.88 -19.31
N LEU A 105 -23.29 35.46 -20.58
CA LEU A 105 -23.21 36.35 -21.75
C LEU A 105 -24.59 36.93 -22.07
#